data_AF-A0A0D2F2R9-F1
#
_entry.id   AF-A0A0D2F2R9-F1
#
_cell.length_a   1.000
_cell.length_b   1.000
_cell.length_c   1.000
_cell.angle_alpha   90.00
_cell.angle_beta   90.00
_cell.angle_gamma   90.00
#
_symmetry.space_group_name_H-M   'P 1'
#
loop_
_entity.id
_entity.type
_entity.pdbx_description
1 polymer ?
#
loop_
_entity_poly.entity_id
_entity_poly.type
_entity_poly.pdbx_seq_one_letter_code
_entity_poly.pdbx_strand_id
1 'polypeptide(L)'
;MDLPFLNIKGADVLEDVTYLKQRHGDVHHVAAVMLLKLKLHIDIINIKLVRKVIAARLPPELWGRVEAYVPRSPVSAQWVGKPYGEITRTQCKLEVQVKLLSGAIRNINPHFAGGLLDPDEYLSSRPGYYSPGSPEEVQLLLHYSYTAWWQHEGVLELLQSAKSIAGKDSEDEIEDMMEGTTFRNNPGSDRTKEELLDDVSRNRLWAYIDYAVADAMSLSENRPSDVKMLQTRQRNRELLAEEYEDEDEDEDEYEYDSDSE
;
A
#
# COMPACT_ATOMS: atom_id res chain seq x y z
N MET A 1 2.61 -36.84 -19.19
CA MET A 1 1.66 -36.18 -20.09
C MET A 1 2.10 -34.74 -20.24
N ASP A 2 2.55 -34.33 -21.43
CA ASP A 2 2.74 -32.91 -21.76
C ASP A 2 1.40 -32.40 -22.32
N LEU A 3 0.70 -31.57 -21.54
CA LEU A 3 -0.53 -30.91 -22.00
C LEU A 3 -0.11 -29.67 -22.83
N PRO A 4 -0.42 -29.60 -24.14
CA PRO A 4 0.11 -28.55 -25.02
C PRO A 4 -0.42 -27.14 -24.72
N PHE A 5 -1.48 -27.02 -23.93
CA PHE A 5 -2.11 -25.75 -23.54
C PHE A 5 -1.65 -25.21 -22.18
N LEU A 6 -0.83 -25.96 -21.44
CA LEU A 6 -0.29 -25.56 -20.14
C LEU A 6 1.24 -25.64 -20.17
N ASN A 7 1.85 -24.89 -21.08
CA ASN A 7 3.30 -24.74 -21.10
C ASN A 7 3.74 -23.76 -20.01
N ILE A 8 3.96 -24.28 -18.81
CA ILE A 8 4.50 -23.54 -17.65
C ILE A 8 6.03 -23.39 -17.69
N LYS A 9 6.71 -23.98 -18.69
CA LYS A 9 8.17 -23.88 -18.80
C LYS A 9 8.54 -22.48 -19.26
N GLY A 10 9.18 -21.72 -18.38
CA GLY A 10 9.56 -20.32 -18.63
C GLY A 10 8.46 -19.31 -18.29
N ALA A 11 7.43 -19.70 -17.53
CA ALA A 11 6.45 -18.75 -17.02
C ALA A 11 7.15 -17.64 -16.20
N ASP A 12 6.92 -16.39 -16.56
CA ASP A 12 7.46 -15.24 -15.83
C ASP A 12 6.55 -14.93 -14.65
N VAL A 13 7.03 -15.24 -13.44
CA VAL A 13 6.31 -14.91 -12.20
C VAL A 13 6.14 -13.40 -12.02
N LEU A 14 6.96 -12.60 -12.70
CA LEU A 14 6.86 -11.14 -12.74
C LEU A 14 6.18 -10.65 -14.02
N GLU A 15 5.40 -11.49 -14.72
CA GLU A 15 4.66 -11.06 -15.91
C GLU A 15 3.80 -9.82 -15.63
N ASP A 16 3.55 -9.06 -16.70
CA ASP A 16 2.69 -7.90 -16.62
C ASP A 16 1.28 -8.28 -16.16
N VAL A 17 0.71 -7.51 -15.23
CA VAL A 17 -0.58 -7.80 -14.60
C VAL A 17 -1.72 -6.95 -15.18
N THR A 18 -1.45 -6.10 -16.17
CA THR A 18 -2.46 -5.17 -16.70
C THR A 18 -3.59 -5.88 -17.43
N TYR A 19 -3.37 -7.12 -17.90
CA TYR A 19 -4.43 -7.95 -18.49
C TYR A 19 -5.59 -8.22 -17.51
N LEU A 20 -5.33 -8.14 -16.20
CA LEU A 20 -6.34 -8.33 -15.15
C LEU A 20 -7.23 -7.09 -14.93
N LYS A 21 -6.94 -5.97 -15.59
CA LYS A 21 -7.77 -4.75 -15.53
C LYS A 21 -9.01 -4.80 -16.44
N GLN A 22 -9.22 -5.88 -17.19
CA GLN A 22 -10.31 -5.97 -18.16
C GLN A 22 -11.69 -6.03 -17.48
N ARG A 23 -12.72 -5.53 -18.18
CA ARG A 23 -14.11 -5.32 -17.71
C ARG A 23 -14.82 -6.55 -17.13
N HIS A 24 -14.25 -7.74 -17.25
CA HIS A 24 -14.79 -9.00 -16.71
C HIS A 24 -13.79 -9.72 -15.78
N GLY A 25 -12.84 -8.99 -15.19
CA GLY A 25 -11.91 -9.55 -14.21
C GLY A 25 -12.67 -10.12 -13.01
N ASP A 26 -12.40 -11.37 -12.67
CA ASP A 26 -12.96 -12.05 -11.51
C ASP A 26 -12.20 -11.62 -10.24
N VAL A 27 -12.92 -11.11 -9.23
CA VAL A 27 -12.33 -10.64 -7.97
C VAL A 27 -11.53 -11.73 -7.27
N HIS A 28 -11.98 -12.99 -7.36
CA HIS A 28 -11.26 -14.13 -6.76
C HIS A 28 -9.91 -14.34 -7.44
N HIS A 29 -9.88 -14.30 -8.78
CA HIS A 29 -8.64 -14.43 -9.53
C HIS A 29 -7.66 -13.29 -9.25
N VAL A 30 -8.11 -12.03 -9.28
CA VAL A 30 -7.23 -10.88 -9.03
C VAL A 30 -6.73 -10.89 -7.58
N ALA A 31 -7.57 -11.23 -6.61
CA ALA A 31 -7.17 -11.37 -5.21
C ALA A 31 -6.13 -12.47 -5.01
N ALA A 32 -6.29 -13.62 -5.67
CA ALA A 32 -5.30 -14.70 -5.62
C ALA A 32 -3.95 -14.26 -6.20
N VAL A 33 -3.94 -13.60 -7.36
CA VAL A 33 -2.70 -13.06 -7.95
C VAL A 33 -2.08 -12.01 -7.02
N MET A 34 -2.88 -11.12 -6.43
CA MET A 34 -2.38 -10.11 -5.47
C MET A 34 -1.72 -10.76 -4.25
N LEU A 35 -2.34 -11.77 -3.66
CA LEU A 35 -1.75 -12.53 -2.55
C LEU A 35 -0.42 -13.17 -2.97
N LEU A 36 -0.33 -13.75 -4.17
CA LEU A 36 0.93 -14.32 -4.67
C LEU A 36 2.02 -13.25 -4.85
N LYS A 37 1.69 -12.08 -5.40
CA LYS A 37 2.65 -10.97 -5.54
C LYS A 37 3.12 -10.45 -4.17
N LEU A 38 2.20 -10.30 -3.22
CA LEU A 38 2.53 -9.88 -1.85
C LEU A 38 3.44 -10.90 -1.15
N LYS A 39 3.20 -12.21 -1.29
CA LYS A 39 4.10 -13.23 -0.74
C LYS A 39 5.53 -13.11 -1.27
N LEU A 40 5.68 -12.97 -2.58
CA LEU A 40 7.00 -12.76 -3.20
C LEU A 40 7.64 -11.47 -2.69
N HIS A 41 6.84 -10.43 -2.50
CA HIS A 41 7.31 -9.16 -1.99
C HIS A 41 7.85 -9.28 -0.56
N ILE A 42 7.14 -9.98 0.34
CA ILE A 42 7.63 -10.25 1.70
C ILE A 42 8.93 -11.06 1.66
N ASP A 43 9.04 -12.07 0.80
CA ASP A 43 10.28 -12.84 0.68
C ASP A 43 11.45 -11.94 0.21
N ILE A 44 11.23 -11.02 -0.72
CA ILE A 44 12.22 -10.03 -1.15
C ILE A 44 12.64 -9.08 -0.01
N ILE A 45 11.67 -8.57 0.75
CA ILE A 45 11.92 -7.75 1.95
C ILE A 45 12.81 -8.51 2.93
N ASN A 46 12.46 -9.76 3.22
CA ASN A 46 13.20 -10.60 4.16
C ASN A 46 14.63 -10.88 3.68
N ILE A 47 14.83 -11.17 2.39
CA ILE A 47 16.17 -11.34 1.81
C ILE A 47 17.01 -10.08 2.02
N LYS A 48 16.45 -8.90 1.71
CA LYS A 48 17.16 -7.62 1.87
C LYS A 48 17.44 -7.30 3.33
N LEU A 49 16.48 -7.51 4.21
CA LEU A 49 16.61 -7.27 5.65
C LEU A 49 17.69 -8.19 6.25
N VAL A 50 17.66 -9.48 5.94
CA VAL A 50 18.67 -10.43 6.41
C VAL A 50 20.06 -10.01 5.96
N ARG A 51 20.25 -9.58 4.71
CA ARG A 51 21.55 -9.07 4.25
C ARG A 51 22.06 -7.90 5.08
N LYS A 52 21.19 -6.96 5.46
CA LYS A 52 21.57 -5.83 6.33
C LYS A 52 22.00 -6.33 7.72
N VAL A 53 21.25 -7.28 8.29
CA VAL A 53 21.51 -7.79 9.63
C VAL A 53 22.78 -8.65 9.68
N ILE A 54 22.96 -9.57 8.73
CA ILE A 54 24.11 -10.50 8.73
C ILE A 54 25.43 -9.80 8.42
N ALA A 55 25.41 -8.77 7.56
CA ALA A 55 26.62 -8.00 7.25
C ALA A 55 27.22 -7.33 8.50
N ALA A 56 26.38 -6.99 9.48
CA ALA A 56 26.82 -6.39 10.74
C ALA A 56 27.17 -7.42 11.84
N ARG A 57 26.81 -8.70 11.67
CA ARG A 57 26.83 -9.69 12.77
C ARG A 57 27.58 -10.99 12.48
N LEU A 58 27.77 -11.34 11.21
CA LEU A 58 28.31 -12.64 10.81
C LEU A 58 29.50 -12.49 9.86
N PRO A 59 30.46 -13.43 9.91
CA PRO A 59 31.51 -13.54 8.90
C PRO A 59 30.94 -13.77 7.49
N PRO A 60 31.58 -13.24 6.43
CA PRO A 60 31.13 -13.37 5.04
C PRO A 60 30.85 -14.81 4.57
N GLU A 61 31.59 -15.79 5.10
CA GLU A 61 31.47 -17.20 4.76
C GLU A 61 30.10 -17.79 5.15
N LEU A 62 29.41 -17.16 6.11
CA LEU A 62 28.09 -17.60 6.58
C LEU A 62 26.94 -16.89 5.86
N TRP A 63 27.18 -15.80 5.14
CA TRP A 63 26.11 -14.97 4.60
C TRP A 63 25.21 -15.74 3.63
N GLY A 64 25.82 -16.43 2.65
CA GLY A 64 25.08 -17.21 1.66
C GLY A 64 24.28 -18.36 2.29
N ARG A 65 24.78 -18.95 3.38
CA ARG A 65 24.07 -20.04 4.09
C ARG A 65 22.82 -19.51 4.77
N VAL A 66 22.93 -18.39 5.50
CA VAL A 66 21.78 -17.80 6.19
C VAL A 66 20.76 -17.30 5.18
N GLU A 67 21.20 -16.58 4.14
CA GLU A 67 20.32 -16.03 3.11
C GLU A 67 19.52 -17.13 2.39
N ALA A 68 20.10 -18.32 2.16
CA ALA A 68 19.43 -19.42 1.49
C ALA A 68 18.21 -19.99 2.26
N TYR A 69 18.13 -19.78 3.58
CA TYR A 69 17.00 -20.23 4.40
C TYR A 69 15.90 -19.16 4.57
N VAL A 70 16.09 -17.96 4.03
CA VAL A 70 15.14 -16.85 4.18
C VAL A 70 13.87 -17.00 3.35
N PRO A 71 13.94 -17.34 2.04
CA PRO A 71 12.74 -17.39 1.23
C PRO A 71 11.88 -18.59 1.60
N ARG A 72 10.57 -18.35 1.75
CA ARG A 72 9.61 -19.42 2.09
C ARG A 72 9.09 -20.14 0.85
N SER A 73 9.11 -19.46 -0.29
CA SER A 73 8.74 -20.03 -1.58
C SER A 73 9.96 -20.52 -2.36
N PRO A 74 9.91 -21.71 -2.98
CA PRO A 74 10.92 -22.15 -3.95
C PRO A 74 11.10 -21.17 -5.10
N VAL A 75 10.05 -20.43 -5.46
CA VAL A 75 10.09 -19.39 -6.50
C VAL A 75 10.99 -18.24 -6.07
N SER A 76 10.97 -17.88 -4.79
CA SER A 76 11.75 -16.76 -4.25
C SER A 76 13.24 -17.08 -4.12
N ALA A 77 13.60 -18.37 -4.07
CA ALA A 77 14.99 -18.82 -3.97
C ALA A 77 15.87 -18.33 -5.14
N GLN A 78 15.28 -18.01 -6.30
CA GLN A 78 16.02 -17.49 -7.45
C GLN A 78 16.70 -16.12 -7.20
N TRP A 79 16.26 -15.37 -6.19
CA TRP A 79 16.83 -14.07 -5.82
C TRP A 79 17.91 -14.16 -4.74
N VAL A 80 18.09 -15.33 -4.11
CA VAL A 80 19.18 -15.56 -3.16
C VAL A 80 20.52 -15.42 -3.86
N GLY A 81 21.44 -14.69 -3.23
CA GLY A 81 22.79 -14.43 -3.76
C GLY A 81 22.84 -13.47 -4.96
N LYS A 82 21.70 -13.00 -5.47
CA LYS A 82 21.67 -12.00 -6.56
C LYS A 82 22.19 -10.63 -6.10
N PRO A 83 22.77 -9.79 -6.98
CA PRO A 83 23.18 -8.45 -6.61
C PRO A 83 22.04 -7.62 -5.99
N TYR A 84 22.34 -6.79 -4.99
CA TYR A 84 21.31 -5.99 -4.29
C TYR A 84 20.50 -5.09 -5.23
N GLY A 85 21.13 -4.58 -6.30
CA GLY A 85 20.44 -3.81 -7.34
C GLY A 85 19.40 -4.61 -8.13
N GLU A 86 19.66 -5.90 -8.40
CA GLU A 86 18.70 -6.78 -9.09
C GLU A 86 17.47 -7.04 -8.20
N ILE A 87 17.71 -7.37 -6.93
CA ILE A 87 16.65 -7.58 -5.94
C ILE A 87 15.81 -6.31 -5.74
N THR A 88 16.45 -5.14 -5.74
CA THR A 88 15.75 -3.86 -5.63
C THR A 88 14.86 -3.58 -6.84
N ARG A 89 15.31 -3.91 -8.06
CA ARG A 89 14.44 -3.79 -9.25
C ARG A 89 13.24 -4.72 -9.17
N THR A 90 13.44 -5.96 -8.70
CA THR A 90 12.33 -6.89 -8.46
C THR A 90 11.35 -6.36 -7.43
N GLN A 91 11.84 -5.81 -6.32
CA GLN A 91 11.00 -5.16 -5.30
C GLN A 91 10.14 -4.04 -5.91
N CYS A 92 10.75 -3.08 -6.62
CA CYS A 92 10.00 -1.98 -7.24
C CYS A 92 8.98 -2.49 -8.28
N LYS A 93 9.32 -3.54 -9.04
CA LYS A 93 8.37 -4.16 -9.97
C LYS A 93 7.18 -4.78 -9.24
N LEU A 94 7.40 -5.45 -8.10
CA LEU A 94 6.34 -6.01 -7.26
C LEU A 94 5.48 -4.91 -6.63
N GLU A 95 6.07 -3.82 -6.14
CA GLU A 95 5.33 -2.65 -5.63
C GLU A 95 4.37 -2.08 -6.68
N VAL A 96 4.86 -1.88 -7.91
CA VAL A 96 4.03 -1.41 -9.03
C VAL A 96 2.92 -2.40 -9.35
N GLN A 97 3.22 -3.70 -9.41
CA GLN A 97 2.22 -4.74 -9.70
C GLN A 97 1.14 -4.81 -8.62
N VAL A 98 1.49 -4.70 -7.34
CA VAL A 98 0.54 -4.63 -6.22
C VAL A 98 -0.37 -3.41 -6.36
N LYS A 99 0.17 -2.23 -6.69
CA LYS A 99 -0.61 -1.01 -6.94
C LYS A 99 -1.54 -1.14 -8.15
N LEU A 100 -1.11 -1.83 -9.21
CA LEU A 100 -1.94 -2.08 -10.39
C LEU A 100 -3.09 -3.06 -10.09
N LEU A 101 -2.80 -4.13 -9.34
CA LEU A 101 -3.78 -5.13 -8.91
C LEU A 101 -4.79 -4.55 -7.95
N SER A 102 -4.37 -3.71 -7.01
CA SER A 102 -5.29 -3.04 -6.10
C SER A 102 -6.22 -2.07 -6.83
N GLY A 103 -5.72 -1.34 -7.83
CA GLY A 103 -6.56 -0.53 -8.71
C GLY A 103 -7.58 -1.38 -9.48
N ALA A 104 -7.18 -2.56 -9.95
CA ALA A 104 -8.10 -3.50 -10.62
C ALA A 104 -9.16 -4.02 -9.64
N ILE A 105 -8.76 -4.52 -8.46
CA ILE A 105 -9.68 -5.03 -7.44
C ILE A 105 -10.65 -3.95 -6.99
N ARG A 106 -10.18 -2.72 -6.72
CA ARG A 106 -11.05 -1.62 -6.29
C ARG A 106 -12.13 -1.30 -7.33
N ASN A 107 -11.81 -1.42 -8.62
CA ASN A 107 -12.77 -1.21 -9.70
C ASN A 107 -13.77 -2.38 -9.83
N ILE A 108 -13.36 -3.60 -9.48
CA ILE A 108 -14.23 -4.79 -9.52
C ILE A 108 -15.13 -4.82 -8.28
N ASN A 109 -14.54 -4.64 -7.10
CA ASN A 109 -15.22 -4.69 -5.82
C ASN A 109 -14.52 -3.79 -4.78
N PRO A 110 -15.08 -2.61 -4.46
CA PRO A 110 -14.47 -1.65 -3.54
C PRO A 110 -14.43 -2.13 -2.08
N HIS A 111 -15.25 -3.13 -1.71
CA HIS A 111 -15.33 -3.65 -0.35
C HIS A 111 -14.15 -4.55 0.04
N PHE A 112 -13.33 -4.96 -0.94
CA PHE A 112 -12.26 -5.94 -0.74
C PHE A 112 -11.27 -5.55 0.36
N ALA A 113 -10.76 -4.31 0.33
CA ALA A 113 -9.75 -3.87 1.30
C ALA A 113 -10.30 -3.84 2.72
N GLY A 114 -11.55 -3.39 2.88
CA GLY A 114 -12.26 -3.39 4.15
C GLY A 114 -12.40 -4.81 4.69
N GLY A 115 -12.99 -5.72 3.91
CA GLY A 115 -13.17 -7.10 4.36
C GLY A 115 -11.87 -7.86 4.61
N LEU A 116 -10.80 -7.58 3.87
CA LEU A 116 -9.51 -8.24 4.09
C LEU A 116 -8.85 -7.80 5.41
N LEU A 117 -8.95 -6.51 5.77
CA LEU A 117 -8.29 -5.95 6.95
C LEU A 117 -9.15 -5.96 8.21
N ASP A 118 -10.45 -6.16 8.03
CA ASP A 118 -11.47 -6.23 9.07
C ASP A 118 -12.41 -7.42 8.78
N PRO A 119 -11.90 -8.65 8.96
CA PRO A 119 -12.56 -9.85 8.44
C PRO A 119 -13.73 -10.30 9.32
N ASP A 120 -13.83 -9.86 10.56
CA ASP A 120 -14.75 -10.44 11.55
C ASP A 120 -16.22 -10.31 11.10
N GLU A 121 -16.61 -9.14 10.59
CA GLU A 121 -17.95 -8.91 10.04
C GLU A 121 -18.20 -9.80 8.81
N TYR A 122 -17.21 -9.92 7.92
CA TYR A 122 -17.33 -10.70 6.69
C TYR A 122 -17.31 -12.22 6.96
N LEU A 123 -16.62 -12.69 7.98
CA LEU A 123 -16.55 -14.11 8.32
C LEU A 123 -17.66 -14.56 9.28
N SER A 124 -18.41 -13.62 9.88
CA SER A 124 -19.47 -13.90 10.86
C SER A 124 -20.61 -14.79 10.32
N SER A 125 -20.90 -14.70 9.03
CA SER A 125 -21.97 -15.44 8.38
C SER A 125 -21.64 -15.69 6.92
N ARG A 126 -22.29 -16.68 6.29
CA ARG A 126 -22.12 -16.96 4.86
C ARG A 126 -23.24 -16.27 4.07
N PRO A 127 -22.94 -15.61 2.94
CA PRO A 127 -23.97 -14.97 2.15
C PRO A 127 -24.91 -16.02 1.53
N GLY A 128 -26.21 -15.76 1.59
CA GLY A 128 -27.22 -16.59 0.93
C GLY A 128 -27.26 -16.37 -0.59
N TYR A 129 -26.90 -15.18 -1.04
CA TYR A 129 -26.79 -14.76 -2.43
C TYR A 129 -25.70 -13.69 -2.54
N TYR A 130 -25.13 -13.53 -3.73
CA TYR A 130 -24.19 -12.45 -4.02
C TYR A 130 -24.36 -11.98 -5.47
N SER A 131 -23.92 -10.75 -5.73
CA SER A 131 -23.82 -10.17 -7.07
C SER A 131 -22.41 -9.65 -7.31
N PRO A 132 -21.92 -9.57 -8.56
CA PRO A 132 -20.63 -8.94 -8.85
C PRO A 132 -20.52 -7.53 -8.26
N GLY A 133 -19.43 -7.25 -7.55
CA GLY A 133 -19.14 -5.97 -6.90
C GLY A 133 -19.80 -5.76 -5.52
N SER A 134 -20.62 -6.71 -5.06
CA SER A 134 -21.32 -6.61 -3.76
C SER A 134 -20.42 -6.94 -2.57
N PRO A 135 -20.73 -6.45 -1.35
CA PRO A 135 -20.08 -6.90 -0.12
C PRO A 135 -20.16 -8.43 0.06
N GLU A 136 -21.29 -9.04 -0.30
CA GLU A 136 -21.51 -10.49 -0.21
C GLU A 136 -20.55 -11.29 -1.10
N GLU A 137 -20.12 -10.73 -2.24
CA GLU A 137 -19.10 -11.35 -3.10
C GLU A 137 -17.74 -11.39 -2.38
N VAL A 138 -17.33 -10.29 -1.73
CA VAL A 138 -16.12 -10.27 -0.88
C VAL A 138 -16.26 -11.21 0.30
N GLN A 139 -17.44 -11.25 0.92
CA GLN A 139 -17.74 -12.17 2.01
C GLN A 139 -17.46 -13.62 1.58
N LEU A 140 -18.03 -14.04 0.45
CA LEU A 140 -17.81 -15.36 -0.12
C LEU A 140 -16.32 -15.61 -0.43
N LEU A 141 -15.63 -14.63 -1.03
CA LEU A 141 -14.20 -14.69 -1.30
C LEU A 141 -13.38 -14.95 -0.04
N LEU A 142 -13.67 -14.23 1.04
CA LEU A 142 -12.93 -14.33 2.29
C LEU A 142 -13.20 -15.66 3.00
N HIS A 143 -14.44 -16.17 2.98
CA HIS A 143 -14.75 -17.51 3.48
C HIS A 143 -13.88 -18.61 2.85
N TYR A 144 -13.53 -18.47 1.56
CA TYR A 144 -12.71 -19.45 0.85
C TYR A 144 -11.21 -19.19 0.89
N SER A 145 -10.78 -17.95 1.10
CA SER A 145 -9.38 -17.57 0.90
C SER A 145 -8.72 -16.89 2.09
N TYR A 146 -9.46 -16.40 3.09
CA TYR A 146 -8.89 -15.63 4.20
C TYR A 146 -7.82 -16.40 4.96
N THR A 147 -8.00 -17.70 5.17
CA THR A 147 -6.97 -18.56 5.78
C THR A 147 -5.65 -18.50 5.01
N ALA A 148 -5.67 -18.42 3.68
CA ALA A 148 -4.45 -18.26 2.90
C ALA A 148 -3.79 -16.90 3.18
N TRP A 149 -4.55 -15.81 3.26
CA TRP A 149 -4.00 -14.49 3.63
C TRP A 149 -3.36 -14.51 5.02
N TRP A 150 -4.09 -15.07 6.01
CA TRP A 150 -3.64 -15.18 7.39
C TRP A 150 -2.38 -16.04 7.56
N GLN A 151 -2.26 -17.14 6.83
CA GLN A 151 -1.13 -18.06 6.94
C GLN A 151 0.19 -17.50 6.38
N HIS A 152 0.13 -16.44 5.57
CA HIS A 152 1.33 -15.86 4.98
C HIS A 152 1.82 -14.67 5.80
N GLU A 153 2.59 -15.00 6.84
CA GLU A 153 3.24 -14.06 7.74
C GLU A 153 3.90 -12.90 6.98
N GLY A 154 3.64 -11.69 7.46
CA GLY A 154 4.11 -10.43 6.90
C GLY A 154 3.14 -9.79 5.92
N VAL A 155 2.23 -10.54 5.27
CA VAL A 155 1.34 -9.97 4.25
C VAL A 155 0.31 -9.02 4.88
N LEU A 156 -0.44 -9.49 5.88
CA LEU A 156 -1.45 -8.66 6.54
C LEU A 156 -0.79 -7.53 7.34
N GLU A 157 0.35 -7.81 7.98
CA GLU A 157 1.13 -6.82 8.73
C GLU A 157 1.63 -5.69 7.81
N LEU A 158 2.09 -6.01 6.60
CA LEU A 158 2.49 -5.00 5.62
C LEU A 158 1.31 -4.13 5.19
N LEU A 159 0.15 -4.73 4.94
CA LEU A 159 -1.06 -3.99 4.56
C LEU A 159 -1.59 -3.12 5.71
N GLN A 160 -1.59 -3.63 6.95
CA GLN A 160 -1.95 -2.86 8.14
C GLN A 160 -0.96 -1.72 8.39
N SER A 161 0.35 -1.94 8.17
CA SER A 161 1.34 -0.88 8.23
C SER A 161 1.06 0.20 7.19
N ALA A 162 0.74 -0.18 5.94
CA ALA A 162 0.41 0.78 4.89
C ALA A 162 -0.88 1.56 5.22
N LYS A 163 -1.91 0.90 5.76
CA LYS A 163 -3.13 1.54 6.26
C LYS A 163 -2.81 2.54 7.38
N SER A 164 -2.01 2.14 8.37
CA SER A 164 -1.61 3.01 9.48
C SER A 164 -0.87 4.25 8.99
N ILE A 165 0.08 4.11 8.05
CA ILE A 165 0.80 5.25 7.46
C ILE A 165 -0.17 6.16 6.70
N ALA A 166 -1.06 5.60 5.88
CA ALA A 166 -2.07 6.37 5.15
C ALA A 166 -3.00 7.15 6.08
N GLY A 167 -3.39 6.55 7.21
CA GLY A 167 -4.18 7.22 8.25
C GLY A 167 -3.45 8.41 8.85
N LYS A 168 -2.21 8.20 9.32
CA LYS A 168 -1.38 9.29 9.89
C LYS A 168 -1.18 10.45 8.92
N ASP A 169 -0.94 10.15 7.64
CA ASP A 169 -0.72 11.17 6.61
C ASP A 169 -1.99 11.95 6.26
N SER A 170 -3.16 11.39 6.55
CA SER A 170 -4.47 12.01 6.31
C SER A 170 -5.03 12.69 7.57
N GLU A 171 -4.33 12.68 8.71
CA GLU A 171 -4.84 13.24 9.97
C GLU A 171 -5.16 14.73 9.85
N ASP A 172 -4.22 15.53 9.35
CA ASP A 172 -4.36 16.98 9.22
C ASP A 172 -5.47 17.33 8.22
N GLU A 173 -5.51 16.65 7.06
CA GLU A 173 -6.54 16.85 6.03
C GLU A 173 -7.96 16.58 6.57
N ILE A 174 -8.12 15.57 7.42
CA ILE A 174 -9.43 15.23 8.00
C ILE A 174 -9.81 16.22 9.11
N GLU A 175 -8.86 16.68 9.92
CA GLU A 175 -9.13 17.75 10.90
C GLU A 175 -9.61 19.02 10.19
N ASP A 176 -8.87 19.50 9.19
CA ASP A 176 -9.22 20.70 8.43
C ASP A 176 -10.59 20.56 7.74
N MET A 177 -10.86 19.39 7.16
CA MET A 177 -12.15 19.10 6.53
C MET A 177 -13.32 19.18 7.53
N MET A 178 -13.16 18.60 8.73
CA MET A 178 -14.21 18.58 9.76
C MET A 178 -14.48 19.96 10.37
N GLU A 179 -13.48 20.84 10.38
CA GLU A 179 -13.64 22.23 10.79
C GLU A 179 -14.42 23.06 9.76
N GLY A 180 -14.36 22.66 8.49
CA GLY A 180 -15.03 23.32 7.37
C GLY A 180 -16.55 23.37 7.48
N THR A 181 -17.13 24.51 7.12
CA THR A 181 -18.60 24.73 7.10
C THR A 181 -19.32 23.79 6.14
N THR A 182 -18.66 23.40 5.04
CA THR A 182 -19.19 22.42 4.07
C THR A 182 -19.41 21.06 4.72
N PHE A 183 -18.46 20.54 5.51
CA PHE A 183 -18.63 19.25 6.16
C PHE A 183 -19.77 19.30 7.18
N ARG A 184 -19.78 20.31 8.05
CA ARG A 184 -20.78 20.47 9.13
C ARG A 184 -22.23 20.51 8.64
N ASN A 185 -22.46 21.04 7.44
CA ASN A 185 -23.79 21.22 6.88
C ASN A 185 -24.25 20.07 5.95
N ASN A 186 -23.42 19.07 5.72
CA ASN A 186 -23.72 17.97 4.79
C ASN A 186 -23.96 16.64 5.52
N PRO A 187 -24.66 15.68 4.87
CA PRO A 187 -24.82 14.33 5.39
C PRO A 187 -23.46 13.66 5.67
N GLY A 188 -23.34 13.00 6.82
CA GLY A 188 -22.08 12.39 7.29
C GLY A 188 -21.29 13.26 8.28
N SER A 189 -21.81 14.44 8.65
CA SER A 189 -21.23 15.32 9.68
C SER A 189 -21.33 14.77 11.11
N ASP A 190 -22.13 13.73 11.30
CA ASP A 190 -22.31 12.97 12.54
C ASP A 190 -21.20 11.94 12.78
N ARG A 191 -20.38 11.66 11.77
CA ARG A 191 -19.28 10.69 11.84
C ARG A 191 -18.11 11.20 12.66
N THR A 192 -17.44 10.29 13.35
CA THR A 192 -16.24 10.66 14.14
C THR A 192 -15.01 10.78 13.25
N LYS A 193 -13.99 11.50 13.75
CA LYS A 193 -12.68 11.61 13.09
C LYS A 193 -12.09 10.23 12.82
N GLU A 194 -12.21 9.32 13.77
CA GLU A 194 -11.70 7.95 13.69
C GLU A 194 -12.38 7.16 12.57
N GLU A 195 -13.69 7.28 12.41
CA GLU A 195 -14.44 6.61 11.34
C GLU A 195 -14.02 7.12 9.96
N LEU A 196 -13.84 8.43 9.81
CA LEU A 196 -13.38 9.04 8.56
C LEU A 196 -11.94 8.64 8.23
N LEU A 197 -11.05 8.65 9.23
CA LEU A 197 -9.67 8.20 9.06
C LEU A 197 -9.60 6.72 8.70
N ASP A 198 -10.44 5.88 9.29
CA ASP A 198 -10.50 4.46 8.96
C ASP A 198 -10.89 4.26 7.48
N ASP A 199 -11.91 4.97 6.99
CA ASP A 199 -12.31 4.92 5.58
C ASP A 199 -11.22 5.42 4.63
N VAL A 200 -10.66 6.60 4.91
CA VAL A 200 -9.64 7.23 4.08
C VAL A 200 -8.37 6.37 4.06
N SER A 201 -7.96 5.85 5.22
CA SER A 201 -6.80 4.96 5.31
C SER A 201 -6.99 3.67 4.52
N ARG A 202 -8.18 3.02 4.59
CA ARG A 202 -8.51 1.84 3.78
C ARG A 202 -8.44 2.14 2.27
N ASN A 203 -8.95 3.30 1.86
CA ASN A 203 -8.96 3.71 0.46
C ASN A 203 -7.56 4.06 -0.07
N ARG A 204 -6.73 4.68 0.77
CA ARG A 204 -5.41 5.17 0.39
C ARG A 204 -4.27 4.17 0.63
N LEU A 205 -4.45 3.12 1.44
CA LEU A 205 -3.36 2.21 1.86
C LEU A 205 -2.46 1.74 0.72
N TRP A 206 -3.04 1.46 -0.45
CA TRP A 206 -2.31 0.94 -1.59
C TRP A 206 -1.26 1.91 -2.13
N ALA A 207 -1.52 3.22 -2.01
CA ALA A 207 -0.56 4.26 -2.37
C ALA A 207 0.67 4.27 -1.45
N TYR A 208 0.53 3.77 -0.21
CA TYR A 208 1.55 3.78 0.84
C TYR A 208 2.30 2.46 1.01
N ILE A 209 2.10 1.48 0.10
CA ILE A 209 2.81 0.19 0.18
C ILE A 209 4.33 0.36 0.15
N ASP A 210 4.86 1.27 -0.67
CA ASP A 210 6.30 1.55 -0.73
C ASP A 210 6.85 2.13 0.58
N TYR A 211 6.05 2.92 1.31
CA TYR A 211 6.42 3.42 2.63
C TYR A 211 6.43 2.29 3.66
N ALA A 212 5.41 1.43 3.66
CA ALA A 212 5.36 0.26 4.53
C ALA A 212 6.52 -0.71 4.28
N VAL A 213 6.92 -0.87 3.01
CA VAL A 213 8.08 -1.67 2.61
C VAL A 213 9.38 -1.05 3.11
N ALA A 214 9.53 0.27 3.00
CA ALA A 214 10.68 0.98 3.53
C ALA A 214 10.79 0.80 5.05
N ASP A 215 9.67 0.92 5.78
CA ASP A 215 9.59 0.69 7.22
C ASP A 215 9.96 -0.74 7.60
N ALA A 216 9.39 -1.74 6.92
CA ALA A 216 9.68 -3.15 7.17
C ALA A 216 11.15 -3.53 6.93
N MET A 217 11.85 -2.79 6.06
CA MET A 217 13.27 -2.98 5.79
C MET A 217 14.19 -2.13 6.68
N SER A 218 13.65 -1.29 7.55
CA SER A 218 14.45 -0.40 8.36
C SER A 218 14.98 -1.10 9.62
N LEU A 219 16.20 -0.75 10.00
CA LEU A 219 16.81 -1.12 11.27
C LEU A 219 16.95 0.10 12.20
N SER A 220 16.51 1.28 11.76
CA SER A 220 16.54 2.51 12.56
C SER A 220 15.37 2.55 13.54
N GLU A 221 15.58 3.29 14.63
CA GLU A 221 14.55 3.60 15.61
C GLU A 221 13.42 4.44 14.98
N ASN A 222 13.80 5.46 14.22
CA ASN A 222 12.84 6.27 13.45
C ASN A 222 12.43 5.52 12.19
N ARG A 223 11.11 5.42 11.95
CA ARG A 223 10.60 4.80 10.73
C ARG A 223 10.83 5.72 9.52
N PRO A 224 11.32 5.18 8.38
CA PRO A 224 11.46 5.95 7.14
C PRO A 224 10.19 6.70 6.72
N SER A 225 9.01 6.13 6.94
CA SER A 225 7.72 6.77 6.66
C SER A 225 7.52 8.04 7.48
N ASP A 226 7.72 7.97 8.79
CA ASP A 226 7.59 9.12 9.70
C ASP A 226 8.57 10.24 9.32
N VAL A 227 9.83 9.89 8.98
CA VAL A 227 10.84 10.87 8.53
C VAL A 227 10.39 11.56 7.25
N LYS A 228 9.90 10.80 6.26
CA LYS A 228 9.46 11.35 4.98
C LYS A 228 8.22 12.22 5.12
N MET A 229 7.26 11.82 5.95
CA MET A 229 6.08 12.64 6.26
C MET A 229 6.46 13.97 6.91
N LEU A 230 7.39 13.96 7.88
CA LEU A 230 7.88 15.19 8.50
C LEU A 230 8.54 16.12 7.47
N GLN A 231 9.36 15.57 6.57
CA GLN A 231 9.98 16.34 5.49
C GLN A 231 8.95 16.94 4.53
N THR A 232 7.92 16.18 4.15
CA THR A 232 6.84 16.67 3.29
C THR A 232 6.03 17.77 3.99
N ARG A 233 5.69 17.61 5.27
CA ARG A 233 5.00 18.64 6.06
C ARG A 233 5.82 19.92 6.19
N GLN A 234 7.13 19.80 6.44
CA GLN A 234 8.04 20.95 6.50
C GLN A 234 8.07 21.68 5.16
N ARG A 235 8.29 20.95 4.07
CA ARG A 235 8.30 21.52 2.72
C ARG A 235 6.99 22.22 2.36
N ASN A 236 5.84 21.63 2.70
CA ASN A 236 4.55 22.25 2.40
C ASN A 236 4.34 23.55 3.20
N ARG A 237 4.83 23.62 4.46
CA ARG A 237 4.80 24.85 5.25
C ARG A 237 5.71 25.93 4.69
N GLU A 238 6.89 25.56 4.19
CA GLU A 238 7.81 26.48 3.52
C GLU A 238 7.17 27.07 2.26
N LEU A 239 6.56 26.24 1.41
CA LEU A 239 5.86 26.70 0.21
C LEU A 239 4.67 27.62 0.51
N LEU A 240 3.90 27.33 1.56
CA LEU A 240 2.80 28.21 1.98
C LEU A 240 3.33 29.55 2.50
N ALA A 241 4.43 29.55 3.25
CA ALA A 241 5.05 30.80 3.72
C ALA A 241 5.56 31.66 2.55
N GLU A 242 6.17 31.05 1.53
CA GLU A 242 6.59 31.74 0.30
C GLU A 242 5.38 32.36 -0.44
N GLU A 243 4.25 31.65 -0.55
CA GLU A 243 3.03 32.16 -1.19
C GLU A 243 2.44 33.38 -0.45
N TYR A 244 2.49 33.40 0.89
CA TYR A 244 2.04 34.56 1.66
C TYR A 244 3.01 35.75 1.64
N GLU A 245 4.32 35.51 1.55
CA GLU A 245 5.31 36.59 1.42
C GLU A 245 5.21 37.28 0.05
N ASP A 246 4.86 36.55 -1.02
CA ASP A 246 4.65 37.13 -2.36
C ASP A 246 3.33 37.92 -2.48
N GLU A 247 2.28 37.58 -1.71
CA GLU A 247 0.98 38.28 -1.73
C GLU A 247 1.02 39.64 -0.98
N ASP A 248 1.85 39.77 0.05
CA ASP A 248 1.99 41.02 0.84
C ASP A 248 2.83 42.09 0.11
N GLU A 249 3.62 41.74 -0.92
CA GLU A 249 4.42 42.71 -1.71
C GLU A 249 3.60 43.43 -2.81
N ASP A 250 2.41 42.92 -3.18
CA ASP A 250 1.56 43.45 -4.25
C ASP A 250 0.50 44.47 -3.76
N GLU A 251 0.33 44.70 -2.44
CA GLU A 251 -0.68 45.62 -1.89
C GLU A 251 -0.21 47.08 -1.70
N ASP A 252 1.07 47.40 -1.91
CA ASP A 252 1.65 48.70 -1.56
C ASP A 252 1.75 49.75 -2.71
N GLU A 253 1.21 49.49 -3.90
CA GLU A 253 1.33 50.42 -5.06
C GLU A 253 0.01 51.12 -5.46
N TYR A 254 -0.66 51.78 -4.52
CA TYR A 254 -1.68 52.81 -4.82
C TYR A 254 -1.50 54.06 -3.94
N GLU A 255 -0.36 54.75 -4.10
CA GLU A 255 -0.20 56.11 -3.58
C GLU A 255 -1.12 57.05 -4.38
N TYR A 256 -2.23 57.47 -3.75
CA TYR A 256 -3.15 58.47 -4.28
C TYR A 256 -2.42 59.82 -4.45
N ASP A 257 -2.05 60.17 -5.68
CA ASP A 257 -1.72 61.56 -6.05
C ASP A 257 -2.99 62.42 -5.89
N SER A 258 -3.12 63.01 -4.71
CA SER A 258 -4.07 64.07 -4.40
C SER A 258 -3.54 65.40 -4.91
N ASP A 259 -3.62 65.63 -6.22
CA ASP A 259 -3.57 66.98 -6.78
C ASP A 259 -4.94 67.66 -6.60
N SER A 260 -4.99 68.61 -5.67
CA SER A 260 -6.08 69.59 -5.56
C SER A 260 -5.49 70.98 -5.41
N GLU A 261 -5.79 71.79 -6.44
CA GLU A 261 -5.74 73.27 -6.58
C GLU A 261 -4.41 73.97 -6.90
#